data_AF-A0A1G2V816-F1
#
_entry.id   AF-A0A1G2V816-F1
#
_cell.length_a   1.000
_cell.length_b   1.000
_cell.length_c   1.000
_cell.angle_alpha   90.00
_cell.angle_beta   90.00
_cell.angle_gamma   90.00
#
_symmetry.space_group_name_H-M   'P 1'
#
loop_
_entity.id
_entity.type
_entity.pdbx_description
1 polymer ?
#
loop_
_entity_poly.entity_id
_entity_poly.type
_entity_poly.pdbx_seq_one_letter_code
_entity_poly.pdbx_strand_id
1 'polypeptide(L)'
;MNETDKLIEEQLKKLPPNLQRAINAVPWKALVQEIGKTNVLDVEQIVSLEQETMFIIYAFESPKDYLANIMREVRISEDTALNIAESVADKIFNPILQKSEEPEKTIKTKTESPAPVSAPEIPPVNLPMVEQNEGVHDVPHVEPTTDNRQSTTSTIKQEPQPQVPLPNYRYPNNKDPYREPLV
;
A
#
# COMPACT_ATOMS: atom_id res chain seq x y z
N MET A 1 34.31 0.00 -0.15
CA MET A 1 33.17 -0.88 0.12
C MET A 1 32.89 -0.77 1.60
N ASN A 2 31.73 -0.23 1.97
CA ASN A 2 31.40 0.03 3.36
C ASN A 2 31.02 -1.28 4.06
N GLU A 3 31.09 -1.32 5.39
CA GLU A 3 30.75 -2.52 6.17
C GLU A 3 29.28 -2.94 5.96
N THR A 4 28.40 -1.97 5.78
CA THR A 4 26.98 -2.15 5.45
C THR A 4 26.78 -2.84 4.10
N ASP A 5 27.54 -2.43 3.08
CA ASP A 5 27.43 -3.01 1.73
C ASP A 5 27.83 -4.49 1.74
N LYS A 6 28.85 -4.84 2.53
CA LYS A 6 29.28 -6.23 2.72
C LYS A 6 28.19 -7.07 3.37
N LEU A 7 27.56 -6.55 4.42
CA LEU A 7 26.48 -7.26 5.11
C LEU A 7 25.29 -7.53 4.19
N ILE A 8 24.93 -6.55 3.35
CA ILE A 8 23.87 -6.67 2.35
C ILE A 8 24.21 -7.75 1.32
N GLU A 9 25.44 -7.76 0.79
CA GLU A 9 25.86 -8.79 -0.16
C GLU A 9 25.89 -10.19 0.45
N GLU A 10 26.33 -10.31 1.71
CA GLU A 10 26.32 -11.58 2.44
C GLU A 10 24.91 -12.09 2.66
N GLN A 11 23.96 -11.21 3.00
CA GLN A 11 22.56 -11.60 3.15
C GLN A 11 21.96 -12.06 1.82
N LEU A 12 22.20 -11.32 0.73
CA LEU A 12 21.72 -11.71 -0.59
C LEU A 12 22.22 -13.11 -0.99
N LYS A 13 23.47 -13.44 -0.66
CA LYS A 13 24.06 -14.78 -0.91
C LYS A 13 23.42 -15.90 -0.08
N LYS A 14 22.84 -15.59 1.09
CA LYS A 14 22.15 -16.56 1.96
C LYS A 14 20.72 -16.86 1.48
N LEU A 15 20.13 -16.02 0.63
CA LEU A 15 18.79 -16.26 0.10
C LEU A 15 18.77 -17.47 -0.83
N PRO A 16 17.63 -18.16 -1.00
CA PRO A 16 17.50 -19.22 -1.99
C PRO A 16 17.84 -18.75 -3.42
N PRO A 17 18.48 -19.56 -4.28
CA PRO A 17 18.89 -19.15 -5.62
C PRO A 17 17.75 -18.62 -6.50
N ASN A 18 16.55 -19.18 -6.37
CA ASN A 18 15.36 -18.71 -7.10
C ASN A 18 15.00 -17.28 -6.72
N LEU A 19 15.04 -16.98 -5.42
CA LEU A 19 14.75 -15.65 -4.91
C LEU A 19 15.84 -14.64 -5.32
N GLN A 20 17.12 -15.03 -5.26
CA GLN A 20 18.21 -14.18 -5.75
C GLN A 20 18.02 -13.81 -7.23
N ARG A 21 17.67 -14.77 -8.08
CA ARG A 21 17.38 -14.51 -9.50
C ARG A 21 16.17 -13.61 -9.70
N ALA A 22 15.08 -13.87 -8.96
CA ALA A 22 13.86 -13.08 -9.03
C ALA A 22 14.11 -11.61 -8.66
N ILE A 23 14.85 -11.37 -7.57
CA ILE A 23 15.22 -10.02 -7.12
C ILE A 23 16.07 -9.30 -8.18
N ASN A 24 17.06 -9.97 -8.76
CA ASN A 24 17.90 -9.39 -9.81
C ASN A 24 17.15 -9.13 -11.12
N ALA A 25 16.07 -9.87 -11.39
CA ALA A 25 15.25 -9.72 -12.59
C ALA A 25 14.25 -8.56 -12.52
N VAL A 26 13.91 -8.08 -11.31
CA VAL A 26 12.99 -6.97 -11.09
C VAL A 26 13.81 -5.70 -10.82
N PRO A 27 13.63 -4.60 -11.59
CA PRO A 27 14.33 -3.34 -11.36
C PRO A 27 13.72 -2.57 -10.17
N TRP A 28 13.66 -3.21 -9.00
CA TRP A 28 12.90 -2.76 -7.84
C TRP A 28 13.31 -1.36 -7.38
N LYS A 29 14.62 -1.02 -7.41
CA LYS A 29 15.09 0.33 -7.07
C LYS A 29 14.45 1.41 -7.94
N ALA A 30 14.41 1.19 -9.25
CA ALA A 30 13.80 2.15 -10.18
C ALA A 30 12.28 2.28 -9.95
N LEU A 31 11.62 1.15 -9.64
CA LEU A 31 10.19 1.14 -9.32
C LEU A 31 9.88 1.87 -8.02
N VAL A 32 10.69 1.70 -6.96
CA VAL A 32 10.54 2.45 -5.71
C VAL A 32 10.67 3.95 -5.97
N GLN A 33 11.67 4.35 -6.76
CA GLN A 33 11.89 5.75 -7.12
C GLN A 33 10.70 6.33 -7.90
N GLU A 34 10.10 5.56 -8.81
CA GLU A 34 8.87 5.95 -9.53
C GLU A 34 7.67 6.08 -8.58
N ILE A 35 7.47 5.12 -7.69
CA ILE A 35 6.37 5.11 -6.71
C ILE A 35 6.49 6.33 -5.79
N GLY A 36 7.69 6.60 -5.28
CA GLY A 36 7.93 7.75 -4.41
C GLY A 36 7.66 9.08 -5.10
N LYS A 37 8.11 9.24 -6.36
CA LYS A 37 7.81 10.44 -7.17
C LYS A 37 6.31 10.59 -7.44
N THR A 38 5.61 9.50 -7.73
CA THR A 38 4.16 9.50 -7.98
C THR A 38 3.37 9.96 -6.75
N ASN A 39 3.87 9.63 -5.55
CA ASN A 39 3.29 10.02 -4.28
C ASN A 39 3.86 11.34 -3.73
N VAL A 40 4.59 12.11 -4.57
CA VAL A 40 5.14 13.43 -4.22
C VAL A 40 6.07 13.40 -2.99
N LEU A 41 6.80 12.29 -2.80
CA LEU A 41 7.82 12.19 -1.76
C LEU A 41 9.05 13.02 -2.14
N ASP A 42 9.70 13.59 -1.12
CA ASP A 42 10.98 14.24 -1.29
C ASP A 42 12.13 13.23 -1.46
N VAL A 43 13.33 13.72 -1.78
CA VAL A 43 14.49 12.85 -2.06
C VAL A 43 14.89 12.03 -0.84
N GLU A 44 14.81 12.58 0.37
CA GLU A 44 15.19 11.88 1.60
C GLU A 44 14.18 10.79 1.93
N GLN A 45 12.89 11.09 1.77
CA GLN A 45 11.79 10.14 1.93
C GLN A 45 11.88 8.98 0.95
N ILE A 46 12.23 9.24 -0.31
CA ILE A 46 12.43 8.18 -1.31
C ILE A 46 13.61 7.29 -0.92
N VAL A 47 14.70 7.86 -0.38
CA VAL A 47 15.83 7.08 0.12
C VAL A 47 15.41 6.18 1.30
N SER A 48 14.64 6.72 2.25
CA SER A 48 14.06 5.91 3.34
C SER A 48 13.17 4.79 2.81
N LEU A 49 12.30 5.08 1.84
CA LEU A 49 11.42 4.08 1.23
C LEU A 49 12.23 2.98 0.51
N GLU A 50 13.31 3.33 -0.18
CA GLU A 50 14.22 2.37 -0.81
C GLU A 50 14.84 1.43 0.23
N GLN A 51 15.26 1.98 1.38
CA GLN A 51 15.84 1.21 2.48
C GLN A 51 14.83 0.24 3.11
N GLU A 52 13.62 0.72 3.43
CA GLU A 52 12.56 -0.14 3.99
C GLU A 52 12.18 -1.26 3.01
N THR A 53 12.08 -0.94 1.71
CA THR A 53 11.77 -1.94 0.67
C THR A 53 12.90 -2.97 0.56
N MET A 54 14.16 -2.53 0.65
CA MET A 54 15.33 -3.41 0.65
C MET A 54 15.30 -4.38 1.84
N PHE A 55 14.92 -3.94 3.03
CA PHE A 55 14.84 -4.80 4.22
C PHE A 55 13.85 -5.94 4.05
N ILE A 56 12.72 -5.69 3.39
CA ILE A 56 11.77 -6.76 3.05
C ILE A 56 12.35 -7.70 1.99
N ILE A 57 12.86 -7.16 0.90
CA ILE A 57 13.36 -7.97 -0.24
C ILE A 57 14.52 -8.90 0.19
N TYR A 58 15.37 -8.44 1.11
CA TYR A 58 16.49 -9.24 1.64
C TYR A 58 16.16 -10.02 2.91
N ALA A 59 14.88 -10.08 3.28
CA ALA A 59 14.37 -10.82 4.43
C ALA A 59 15.03 -10.43 5.76
N PHE A 60 15.38 -9.15 5.92
CA PHE A 60 15.76 -8.58 7.21
C PHE A 60 14.53 -8.28 8.07
N GLU A 61 13.40 -7.98 7.43
CA GLU A 61 12.13 -7.65 8.09
C GLU A 61 10.94 -8.37 7.45
N SER A 62 9.81 -8.41 8.15
CA SER A 62 8.59 -9.06 7.66
C SER A 62 7.77 -8.13 6.76
N PRO A 63 7.21 -8.60 5.63
CA PRO A 63 6.29 -7.80 4.82
C PRO A 63 5.07 -7.27 5.59
N LYS A 64 4.68 -7.95 6.68
CA LYS A 64 3.56 -7.54 7.55
C LYS A 64 3.84 -6.23 8.29
N ASP A 65 5.10 -5.96 8.58
CA ASP A 65 5.53 -4.76 9.31
C ASP A 65 5.80 -3.59 8.36
N TYR A 66 5.79 -3.83 7.04
CA TYR A 66 6.17 -2.86 6.03
C TYR A 66 5.39 -1.55 6.12
N LEU A 67 4.05 -1.62 6.26
CA LEU A 67 3.21 -0.43 6.39
C LEU A 67 3.60 0.41 7.61
N ALA A 68 3.78 -0.23 8.76
CA ALA A 68 4.15 0.46 10.00
C ALA A 68 5.55 1.07 9.90
N ASN A 69 6.48 0.37 9.24
CA ASN A 69 7.86 0.82 9.07
C ASN A 69 7.92 2.02 8.12
N ILE A 70 7.25 2.00 6.96
CA ILE A 70 7.25 3.15 6.06
C ILE A 70 6.58 4.38 6.68
N MET A 71 5.52 4.22 7.48
CA MET A 71 4.91 5.34 8.22
C MET A 71 5.92 5.99 9.17
N ARG A 72 6.70 5.16 9.89
CA ARG A 72 7.68 5.60 10.89
C ARG A 72 8.92 6.24 10.26
N GLU A 73 9.51 5.58 9.27
CA GLU A 73 10.82 5.92 8.71
C GLU A 73 10.73 6.97 7.59
N VAL A 74 9.67 6.90 6.76
CA VAL A 74 9.41 7.88 5.69
C VAL A 74 8.65 9.12 6.22
N ARG A 75 8.03 9.00 7.41
CA ARG A 75 7.31 10.09 8.11
C ARG A 75 6.16 10.67 7.28
N ILE A 76 5.31 9.78 6.78
CA ILE A 76 4.15 10.09 5.93
C ILE A 76 2.85 9.75 6.64
N SER A 77 1.73 10.29 6.15
CA SER A 77 0.40 9.93 6.63
C SER A 77 0.06 8.47 6.32
N GLU A 78 -0.84 7.89 7.11
CA GLU A 78 -1.33 6.53 6.93
C GLU A 78 -1.92 6.31 5.53
N ASP A 79 -2.74 7.24 5.04
CA ASP A 79 -3.34 7.15 3.69
C ASP A 79 -2.27 7.05 2.59
N THR A 80 -1.23 7.88 2.66
CA THR A 80 -0.13 7.85 1.69
C THR A 80 0.70 6.58 1.84
N ALA A 81 0.93 6.13 3.06
CA ALA A 81 1.63 4.88 3.34
C ALA A 81 0.88 3.66 2.78
N LEU A 82 -0.43 3.60 2.93
CA LEU A 82 -1.28 2.55 2.36
C LEU A 82 -1.15 2.51 0.83
N ASN A 83 -1.32 3.66 0.16
CA ASN A 83 -1.17 3.75 -1.30
C ASN A 83 0.21 3.29 -1.80
N ILE A 84 1.27 3.65 -1.07
CA ILE A 84 2.64 3.23 -1.38
C ILE A 84 2.80 1.72 -1.14
N ALA A 85 2.31 1.22 -0.02
CA ALA A 85 2.42 -0.20 0.34
C ALA A 85 1.72 -1.09 -0.72
N GLU A 86 0.53 -0.71 -1.16
CA GLU A 86 -0.18 -1.38 -2.25
C GLU A 86 0.61 -1.33 -3.56
N SER A 87 1.10 -0.13 -3.93
CA SER A 87 1.89 0.05 -5.15
C SER A 87 3.18 -0.78 -5.16
N VAL A 88 3.86 -0.87 -4.01
CA VAL A 88 5.07 -1.67 -3.85
C VAL A 88 4.75 -3.16 -3.86
N ALA A 89 3.67 -3.58 -3.19
CA ALA A 89 3.23 -4.97 -3.23
C ALA A 89 2.97 -5.42 -4.67
N ASP A 90 2.22 -4.63 -5.44
CA ASP A 90 1.83 -4.97 -6.81
C ASP A 90 2.97 -4.90 -7.81
N LYS A 91 3.79 -3.84 -7.75
CA LYS A 91 4.85 -3.62 -8.75
C LYS A 91 6.15 -4.33 -8.41
N ILE A 92 6.39 -4.70 -7.14
CA ILE A 92 7.69 -5.18 -6.68
C ILE A 92 7.57 -6.54 -6.00
N PHE A 93 6.83 -6.66 -4.89
CA PHE A 93 6.83 -7.90 -4.10
C PHE A 93 6.16 -9.06 -4.86
N ASN A 94 4.99 -8.83 -5.45
CA ASN A 94 4.25 -9.85 -6.20
C ASN A 94 5.06 -10.34 -7.42
N PRO A 95 5.67 -9.47 -8.26
CA PRO A 95 6.54 -9.92 -9.35
C PRO A 95 7.77 -10.70 -8.90
N ILE A 96 8.39 -10.33 -7.77
CA ILE A 96 9.52 -11.09 -7.23
C ILE A 96 9.03 -12.47 -6.76
N LEU A 97 7.92 -12.53 -6.03
CA LEU A 97 7.35 -13.78 -5.54
C LEU A 97 7.02 -14.73 -6.69
N GLN A 98 6.29 -14.24 -7.70
CA GLN A 98 5.93 -15.00 -8.89
C GLN A 98 7.17 -15.57 -9.60
N LYS A 99 8.21 -14.74 -9.82
CA LYS A 99 9.46 -15.18 -10.44
C LYS A 99 10.25 -16.17 -9.59
N SER A 100 10.09 -16.13 -8.27
CA SER A 100 10.77 -17.06 -7.36
C SER A 100 10.11 -18.44 -7.31
N GLU A 101 8.80 -18.50 -7.59
CA GLU A 101 7.99 -19.71 -7.65
C GLU A 101 7.99 -20.39 -9.02
N GLU A 102 8.39 -19.67 -10.09
CA GLU A 102 8.52 -20.25 -11.41
C GLU A 102 9.46 -21.47 -11.36
N PRO A 103 8.94 -22.70 -11.58
CA PRO A 103 9.81 -23.85 -11.69
C PRO A 103 10.71 -23.59 -12.89
N GLU A 104 11.99 -23.98 -12.79
CA GLU A 104 12.93 -23.91 -13.91
C GLU A 104 12.40 -24.72 -15.10
N LYS A 105 11.47 -24.15 -15.87
CA LYS A 105 11.11 -24.64 -17.19
C LYS A 105 12.32 -24.32 -18.03
N THR A 106 13.18 -25.33 -18.12
CA THR A 106 14.22 -25.54 -19.11
C THR A 106 14.08 -24.54 -20.26
N ILE A 107 14.93 -23.52 -20.26
CA ILE A 107 15.11 -22.63 -21.41
C ILE A 107 15.67 -23.50 -22.53
N LYS A 108 14.79 -24.09 -23.33
CA LYS A 108 15.10 -24.43 -24.72
C LYS A 108 14.84 -23.17 -25.52
N THR A 109 15.91 -22.46 -25.79
CA THR A 109 16.02 -21.49 -26.88
C THR A 109 15.56 -22.16 -28.17
N LYS A 110 14.46 -21.69 -28.77
CA LYS A 110 14.41 -21.43 -30.22
C LYS A 110 13.24 -20.54 -30.60
N THR A 111 13.58 -19.33 -31.02
CA THR A 111 12.91 -18.54 -32.04
C THR A 111 12.31 -19.40 -33.15
N GLU A 112 11.00 -19.31 -33.39
CA GLU A 112 10.41 -19.02 -34.71
C GLU A 112 8.89 -18.94 -34.63
N SER A 113 8.35 -17.81 -35.10
CA SER A 113 7.00 -17.69 -35.65
C SER A 113 6.79 -18.79 -36.71
N PRO A 114 5.61 -19.44 -36.77
CA PRO A 114 4.57 -18.91 -37.67
C PRO A 114 3.14 -19.08 -37.12
N ALA A 115 2.31 -18.04 -37.28
CA ALA A 115 0.88 -18.26 -37.56
C ALA A 115 0.73 -18.68 -39.05
N PRO A 116 -0.42 -19.19 -39.54
CA PRO A 116 -1.68 -19.57 -38.87
C PRO A 116 -2.17 -20.98 -39.28
N VAL A 117 -3.06 -21.62 -38.51
CA VAL A 117 -3.90 -22.71 -39.05
C VAL A 117 -5.32 -22.58 -38.51
N SER A 118 -6.26 -22.28 -39.41
CA SER A 118 -7.71 -22.32 -39.19
C SER A 118 -8.14 -23.67 -38.64
N ALA A 119 -8.80 -23.67 -37.49
CA ALA A 119 -9.66 -24.76 -37.06
C ALA A 119 -11.12 -24.37 -37.35
N PRO A 120 -11.93 -25.28 -37.95
CA PRO A 120 -13.29 -24.98 -38.39
C PRO A 120 -14.26 -24.76 -37.23
N GLU A 121 -15.13 -23.78 -37.44
CA GLU A 121 -16.24 -23.35 -36.62
C GLU A 121 -17.22 -24.52 -36.37
N ILE A 122 -17.37 -24.91 -35.10
CA ILE A 122 -18.38 -25.88 -34.69
C ILE A 122 -19.67 -25.06 -34.44
N PRO A 123 -20.77 -25.31 -35.17
CA PRO A 123 -22.02 -24.61 -34.92
C PRO A 123 -22.57 -24.99 -33.53
N PRO A 124 -23.13 -24.03 -32.76
CA PRO A 124 -23.75 -24.35 -31.48
C PRO A 124 -24.97 -25.23 -31.74
N VAL A 125 -24.92 -26.46 -31.22
CA VAL A 125 -26.05 -27.37 -31.15
C VAL A 125 -27.09 -26.76 -30.21
N ASN A 126 -28.30 -26.57 -30.75
CA ASN A 126 -29.51 -26.19 -30.05
C ASN A 126 -29.69 -27.00 -28.76
N LEU A 127 -29.59 -26.31 -27.62
CA LEU A 127 -30.10 -26.81 -26.35
C LEU A 127 -31.63 -26.60 -26.31
N PRO A 128 -32.42 -27.61 -25.91
CA PRO A 128 -33.86 -27.46 -25.75
C PRO A 128 -34.20 -26.54 -24.58
N MET A 129 -35.08 -25.60 -24.89
CA MET A 129 -35.76 -24.63 -24.03
C MET A 129 -36.90 -25.30 -23.24
N VAL A 130 -36.77 -25.38 -21.90
CA VAL A 130 -37.77 -25.81 -20.88
C VAL A 130 -37.21 -25.34 -19.53
N GLU A 131 -37.86 -24.69 -18.56
CA GLU A 131 -39.22 -24.18 -18.33
C GLU A 131 -39.12 -23.15 -17.16
N GLN A 132 -40.08 -22.24 -17.11
CA GLN A 132 -40.27 -21.26 -16.03
C GLN A 132 -40.89 -21.92 -14.80
N ASN A 133 -40.23 -21.82 -13.65
CA ASN A 133 -40.82 -22.14 -12.34
C ASN A 133 -40.12 -21.24 -11.31
N GLU A 134 -40.51 -19.96 -11.21
CA GLU A 134 -41.41 -19.47 -10.15
C GLU A 134 -41.07 -20.02 -8.75
N GLY A 135 -40.47 -19.16 -7.94
CA GLY A 135 -40.13 -19.39 -6.55
C GLY A 135 -39.91 -18.04 -5.86
N VAL A 136 -40.98 -17.24 -5.81
CA VAL A 136 -41.07 -16.00 -5.05
C VAL A 136 -40.94 -16.34 -3.56
N HIS A 137 -39.80 -16.01 -2.95
CA HIS A 137 -39.71 -15.93 -1.50
C HIS A 137 -39.84 -14.47 -1.07
N ASP A 138 -41.05 -14.15 -0.61
CA ASP A 138 -41.41 -12.94 0.12
C ASP A 138 -40.41 -12.67 1.25
N VAL A 139 -39.69 -11.56 1.15
CA VAL A 139 -38.94 -10.97 2.26
C VAL A 139 -39.83 -9.87 2.85
N PRO A 140 -40.19 -9.93 4.15
CA PRO A 140 -41.04 -8.91 4.76
C PRO A 140 -40.35 -7.54 4.74
N HIS A 141 -40.98 -6.63 4.00
CA HIS A 141 -40.68 -5.20 3.97
C HIS A 141 -41.04 -4.58 5.33
N VAL A 142 -40.05 -4.05 6.04
CA VAL A 142 -40.26 -3.25 7.25
C VAL A 142 -40.43 -1.80 6.80
N GLU A 143 -41.65 -1.28 6.97
CA GLU A 143 -41.98 0.12 6.69
C GLU A 143 -41.20 1.06 7.63
N PRO A 144 -40.54 2.11 7.12
CA PRO A 144 -40.15 3.25 7.94
C PRO A 144 -41.37 4.16 8.12
N THR A 145 -41.86 4.26 9.35
CA THR A 145 -42.88 5.23 9.72
C THR A 145 -42.36 6.64 9.48
N THR A 146 -43.01 7.34 8.57
CA THR A 146 -42.94 8.79 8.40
C THR A 146 -43.80 9.42 9.48
N ASP A 147 -43.24 10.35 10.26
CA ASP A 147 -44.02 11.51 10.70
C ASP A 147 -43.21 12.79 10.46
N ASN A 148 -43.98 13.80 10.12
CA ASN A 148 -43.74 14.91 9.23
C ASN A 148 -43.70 16.22 10.04
N ARG A 149 -43.17 17.26 9.39
CA ARG A 149 -43.29 18.71 9.70
C ARG A 149 -42.36 19.22 10.82
N GLN A 150 -41.64 20.33 10.64
CA GLN A 150 -41.98 21.53 9.89
C GLN A 150 -40.73 22.35 9.56
N SER A 151 -40.79 23.02 8.42
CA SER A 151 -39.75 23.88 7.85
C SER A 151 -39.51 25.18 8.64
N THR A 152 -38.34 25.77 8.37
CA THR A 152 -38.02 27.20 8.26
C THR A 152 -37.03 27.82 9.25
N THR A 153 -36.22 28.71 8.68
CA THR A 153 -35.35 29.75 9.23
C THR A 153 -33.93 29.41 9.66
N SER A 154 -33.00 29.86 8.82
CA SER A 154 -31.59 30.14 9.07
C SER A 154 -31.36 30.81 10.42
N THR A 155 -30.47 30.25 11.23
CA THR A 155 -29.67 30.97 12.23
C THR A 155 -28.42 30.15 12.48
N ILE A 156 -27.28 30.68 12.04
CA ILE A 156 -25.96 30.18 12.47
C ILE A 156 -25.87 30.45 13.97
N LYS A 157 -25.98 29.39 14.77
CA LYS A 157 -25.67 29.41 16.20
C LYS A 157 -24.45 28.52 16.37
N GLN A 158 -23.28 29.15 16.49
CA GLN A 158 -22.06 28.48 16.91
C GLN A 158 -22.30 27.86 18.27
N GLU A 159 -22.15 26.54 18.33
CA GLU A 159 -22.00 25.80 19.57
C GLU A 159 -20.59 26.10 20.12
N PRO A 160 -20.46 26.67 21.33
CA PRO A 160 -19.15 26.91 21.90
C PRO A 160 -18.53 25.56 22.28
N GLN A 161 -17.41 25.21 21.64
CA GLN A 161 -16.57 24.12 22.12
C GLN A 161 -16.19 24.37 23.59
N PRO A 162 -16.14 23.33 24.45
CA PRO A 162 -15.67 23.48 25.81
C PRO A 162 -14.20 23.92 25.78
N GLN A 163 -13.94 25.22 25.99
CA GLN A 163 -12.60 25.74 26.18
C GLN A 163 -12.04 25.17 27.49
N VAL A 164 -11.13 24.21 27.37
CA VAL A 164 -10.31 23.78 28.49
C VAL A 164 -9.39 24.96 28.83
N PRO A 165 -9.43 25.52 30.05
CA PRO A 165 -8.58 26.66 30.39
C PRO A 165 -7.12 26.25 30.31
N LEU A 166 -6.33 27.01 29.55
CA LEU A 166 -4.88 26.85 29.48
C LEU A 166 -4.28 26.90 30.90
N PRO A 167 -3.36 25.98 31.23
CA PRO A 167 -2.68 26.04 32.51
C PRO A 167 -1.89 27.35 32.61
N ASN A 168 -1.90 27.96 33.79
CA ASN A 168 -1.15 29.18 34.04
C ASN A 168 0.34 28.84 34.11
N TYR A 169 1.07 29.10 33.02
CA TYR A 169 2.52 28.90 32.93
C TYR A 169 3.34 29.95 33.69
N ARG A 170 2.71 30.87 34.42
CA ARG A 170 3.41 31.91 35.18
C ARG A 170 4.00 31.31 36.46
N TYR A 171 5.31 31.43 36.62
CA TYR A 171 5.99 31.02 37.85
C TYR A 171 5.40 31.73 39.08
N PRO A 172 5.27 31.02 40.22
CA PRO A 172 4.79 31.62 41.46
C PRO A 172 5.66 32.84 41.84
N ASN A 173 5.00 33.92 42.26
CA ASN A 173 5.62 35.19 42.64
C ASN A 173 6.37 35.95 41.51
N ASN A 174 6.06 35.69 40.23
CA ASN A 174 6.71 36.33 39.07
C ASN A 174 8.25 36.17 39.06
N LYS A 175 8.77 35.21 39.80
CA LYS A 175 10.20 34.87 39.81
C LYS A 175 10.42 33.82 38.75
N ASP A 176 10.65 34.29 37.53
CA ASP A 176 11.13 33.42 36.46
C ASP A 176 12.65 33.19 36.67
N PRO A 177 13.08 31.97 37.03
CA PRO A 177 14.48 31.66 37.31
C PRO A 177 15.37 31.75 36.07
N TYR A 178 14.79 31.87 34.87
CA TYR A 178 15.50 32.03 33.60
C TYR A 178 15.45 33.47 33.06
N ARG A 179 14.84 34.41 33.81
CA ARG A 179 14.80 35.82 33.40
C ARG A 179 16.11 36.51 33.76
N GLU A 180 16.91 36.78 32.74
CA GLU A 180 18.16 37.55 32.89
C GLU A 180 17.87 38.95 33.47
N PRO A 181 18.74 39.46 34.36
CA PRO A 181 18.60 40.81 34.89
C PRO A 181 18.81 41.83 33.76
N LEU A 182 17.90 42.80 33.66
CA LEU A 182 18.13 43.97 32.80
C LEU A 182 19.25 44.79 33.43
N VAL A 183 20.32 44.98 32.65
CA VAL A 183 21.54 45.73 33.02
C VAL A 183 21.27 47.23 33.07
#